data_AF-A0A8J2KRZ6-F1
#
_entry.id   AF-A0A8J2KRZ6-F1
#
_cell.length_a   1.000
_cell.length_b   1.000
_cell.length_c   1.000
_cell.angle_alpha   90.00
_cell.angle_beta   90.00
_cell.angle_gamma   90.00
#
_symmetry.space_group_name_H-M   'P 1'
#
loop_
_entity.id
_entity.type
_entity.pdbx_description
1 polymer ?
#
loop_
_entity_poly.entity_id
_entity_poly.type
_entity_poly.pdbx_seq_one_letter_code
_entity_poly.pdbx_strand_id
1 'polypeptide(L)'
;ISQQIKSYLFRKIRLIPAVERELQLQISKAKEHIEADLQRLYTLQGKESPDYCLQLPCQGVTPEIILRKVEENMTLGKYDWGTGHVSGTVYHGGEELTELTSKVLSMTLWTNPIHLDVFPGVCKMEAEVVRMVTELFHGNQHTCGTLTSGGTESIILAVKAYRDYAVQVRGITNPEILVPKTAHAAFDKAAGLLNIRIRHVPIHQTTTKVKLEVLESMITKNTCMVSILND
;
A
#
# COMPACT_ATOMS: atom_id res chain seq x y z
N ILE A 1 -17.85 -24.31 -4.05
CA ILE A 1 -16.77 -24.88 -3.20
C ILE A 1 -16.21 -23.76 -2.35
N SER A 2 -16.41 -23.82 -1.02
CA SER A 2 -15.90 -22.82 -0.07
C SER A 2 -14.39 -22.62 -0.25
N GLN A 3 -13.92 -21.37 -0.15
CA GLN A 3 -12.50 -21.01 -0.24
C GLN A 3 -11.66 -21.82 0.76
N GLN A 4 -12.22 -22.16 1.91
CA GLN A 4 -11.62 -23.03 2.92
C GLN A 4 -11.36 -24.46 2.43
N ILE A 5 -12.28 -25.03 1.62
CA ILE A 5 -12.12 -26.38 1.04
C ILE A 5 -11.00 -26.36 -0.01
N LYS A 6 -10.93 -25.30 -0.83
CA LYS A 6 -9.83 -25.12 -1.79
C LYS A 6 -8.48 -24.98 -1.09
N SER A 7 -8.40 -24.17 -0.04
CA SER A 7 -7.17 -24.00 0.74
C SER A 7 -6.75 -25.27 1.47
N TYR A 8 -7.71 -26.05 1.98
CA TYR A 8 -7.46 -27.36 2.60
C TYR A 8 -6.92 -28.37 1.58
N LEU A 9 -7.59 -28.52 0.43
CA LEU A 9 -7.13 -29.38 -0.66
C LEU A 9 -5.76 -28.96 -1.17
N PHE A 10 -5.53 -27.65 -1.37
CA PHE A 10 -4.23 -27.13 -1.78
C PHE A 10 -3.13 -27.45 -0.77
N ARG A 11 -3.39 -27.29 0.54
CA ARG A 11 -2.42 -27.70 1.59
C ARG A 11 -2.08 -29.17 1.52
N LYS A 12 -3.05 -30.04 1.26
CA LYS A 12 -2.83 -31.50 1.14
C LYS A 12 -2.08 -31.85 -0.14
N ILE A 13 -2.39 -31.22 -1.25
CA ILE A 13 -1.69 -31.41 -2.55
C ILE A 13 -0.22 -30.94 -2.45
N ARG A 14 0.06 -29.88 -1.67
CA ARG A 14 1.43 -29.39 -1.44
C ARG A 14 2.34 -30.39 -0.73
N LEU A 15 1.78 -31.38 -0.03
CA LEU A 15 2.54 -32.43 0.65
C LEU A 15 2.96 -33.56 -0.30
N ILE A 16 2.48 -33.56 -1.55
CA ILE A 16 2.92 -34.51 -2.56
C ILE A 16 4.36 -34.15 -2.94
N PRO A 17 5.36 -35.05 -2.82
CA PRO A 17 6.77 -34.71 -3.02
C PRO A 17 7.08 -34.08 -4.38
N ALA A 18 6.37 -34.47 -5.45
CA ALA A 18 6.53 -33.87 -6.77
C ALA A 18 6.06 -32.40 -6.81
N VAL A 19 4.95 -32.08 -6.14
CA VAL A 19 4.41 -30.71 -6.04
C VAL A 19 5.28 -29.86 -5.13
N GLU A 20 5.78 -30.42 -4.04
CA GLU A 20 6.72 -29.74 -3.15
C GLU A 20 8.01 -29.37 -3.89
N ARG A 21 8.59 -30.30 -4.67
CA ARG A 21 9.78 -30.02 -5.49
C ARG A 21 9.53 -28.90 -6.49
N GLU A 22 8.41 -28.94 -7.21
CA GLU A 22 8.06 -27.88 -8.17
C GLU A 22 7.87 -26.54 -7.45
N LEU A 23 7.19 -26.53 -6.30
CA LEU A 23 7.02 -25.31 -5.50
C LEU A 23 8.36 -24.74 -5.06
N GLN A 24 9.26 -25.57 -4.54
CA GLN A 24 10.61 -25.14 -4.14
C GLN A 24 11.39 -24.59 -5.32
N LEU A 25 11.25 -25.19 -6.50
CA LEU A 25 11.87 -24.72 -7.73
C LEU A 25 11.31 -23.37 -8.20
N GLN A 26 10.01 -23.12 -8.02
CA GLN A 26 9.44 -21.80 -8.30
C GLN A 26 9.89 -20.76 -7.26
N ILE A 27 9.99 -21.13 -5.99
CA ILE A 27 10.53 -20.25 -4.93
C ILE A 27 12.00 -19.91 -5.21
N SER A 28 12.83 -20.88 -5.59
CA SER A 28 14.24 -20.66 -5.89
C SER A 28 14.40 -19.75 -7.10
N LYS A 29 13.64 -19.98 -8.18
CA LYS A 29 13.62 -19.08 -9.35
C LYS A 29 13.21 -17.66 -8.98
N ALA A 30 12.18 -17.51 -8.16
CA ALA A 30 11.76 -16.18 -7.69
C ALA A 30 12.85 -15.49 -6.87
N LYS A 31 13.54 -16.24 -6.01
CA LYS A 31 14.68 -15.74 -5.22
C LYS A 31 15.84 -15.32 -6.11
N GLU A 32 16.26 -16.16 -7.05
CA GLU A 32 17.32 -15.87 -8.01
C GLU A 32 16.99 -14.62 -8.84
N HIS A 33 15.73 -14.45 -9.23
CA HIS A 33 15.29 -13.26 -9.95
C HIS A 33 15.42 -11.98 -9.11
N ILE A 34 14.98 -12.02 -7.84
CA ILE A 34 15.12 -10.90 -6.91
C ILE A 34 16.61 -10.57 -6.68
N GLU A 35 17.45 -11.58 -6.47
CA GLU A 35 18.89 -11.40 -6.28
C GLU A 35 19.55 -10.77 -7.53
N ALA A 36 19.21 -11.25 -8.72
CA ALA A 36 19.71 -10.69 -9.97
C ALA A 36 19.25 -9.24 -10.18
N ASP A 37 18.01 -8.91 -9.84
CA ASP A 37 17.51 -7.53 -9.94
C ASP A 37 18.18 -6.60 -8.92
N LEU A 38 18.38 -7.04 -7.68
CA LEU A 38 19.15 -6.29 -6.68
C LEU A 38 20.59 -6.08 -7.14
N GLN A 39 21.25 -7.12 -7.67
CA GLN A 39 22.62 -7.01 -8.17
C GLN A 39 22.70 -6.03 -9.35
N ARG A 40 21.74 -6.07 -10.29
CA ARG A 40 21.67 -5.09 -11.38
C ARG A 40 21.59 -3.65 -10.87
N LEU A 41 20.80 -3.38 -9.84
CA LEU A 41 20.68 -2.03 -9.27
C LEU A 41 22.03 -1.50 -8.77
N TYR A 42 22.88 -2.36 -8.18
CA TYR A 42 24.19 -1.98 -7.66
C TYR A 42 25.31 -1.99 -8.73
N THR A 43 25.37 -3.01 -9.60
CA THR A 43 26.38 -3.12 -10.66
C THR A 43 26.29 -1.97 -11.68
N LEU A 44 25.10 -1.44 -11.92
CA LEU A 44 24.90 -0.27 -12.80
C LEU A 44 25.58 1.01 -12.27
N GLN A 45 26.09 1.01 -11.04
CA GLN A 45 26.88 2.10 -10.46
C GLN A 45 28.37 1.74 -10.25
N GLY A 46 28.86 0.66 -10.86
CA GLY A 46 30.27 0.27 -10.77
C GLY A 46 30.69 -0.37 -9.45
N LYS A 47 29.74 -0.73 -8.57
CA LYS A 47 29.98 -1.54 -7.36
C LYS A 47 29.38 -2.94 -7.56
N GLU A 48 30.14 -4.01 -7.30
CA GLU A 48 29.62 -5.39 -7.42
C GLU A 48 28.52 -5.69 -6.39
N SER A 49 28.62 -5.11 -5.19
CA SER A 49 27.60 -5.09 -4.12
C SER A 49 27.97 -4.01 -3.09
N PRO A 50 27.01 -3.35 -2.41
CA PRO A 50 27.33 -2.54 -1.24
C PRO A 50 27.74 -3.43 -0.06
N ASP A 51 28.55 -2.88 0.85
CA ASP A 51 28.89 -3.53 2.11
C ASP A 51 27.70 -3.46 3.07
N TYR A 52 27.14 -4.62 3.41
CA TYR A 52 26.01 -4.70 4.35
C TYR A 52 26.49 -4.83 5.79
N CYS A 53 25.93 -3.99 6.66
CA CYS A 53 26.09 -4.14 8.10
C CYS A 53 25.09 -5.19 8.61
N LEU A 54 25.57 -6.41 8.89
CA LEU A 54 24.72 -7.55 9.29
C LEU A 54 24.54 -7.68 10.80
N GLN A 55 25.22 -6.86 11.59
CA GLN A 55 25.22 -6.90 13.05
C GLN A 55 25.28 -5.48 13.60
N LEU A 56 24.70 -5.29 14.80
CA LEU A 56 24.85 -4.02 15.50
C LEU A 56 26.33 -3.78 15.84
N PRO A 57 26.88 -2.56 15.63
CA PRO A 57 28.25 -2.25 16.02
C PRO A 57 28.49 -2.48 17.52
N CYS A 58 29.63 -3.09 17.88
CA CYS A 58 29.98 -3.34 19.28
C CYS A 58 30.19 -2.05 20.10
N GLN A 59 30.40 -0.91 19.43
CA GLN A 59 30.58 0.40 20.04
C GLN A 59 29.72 1.43 19.29
N GLY A 60 29.22 2.43 20.00
CA GLY A 60 28.50 3.54 19.40
C GLY A 60 29.37 4.26 18.37
N VAL A 61 28.80 4.51 17.20
CA VAL A 61 29.43 5.30 16.14
C VAL A 61 29.09 6.78 16.32
N THR A 62 30.03 7.67 15.94
CA THR A 62 29.80 9.11 16.08
C THR A 62 28.79 9.61 15.05
N PRO A 63 28.08 10.72 15.32
CA PRO A 63 27.12 11.30 14.37
C PRO A 63 27.71 11.58 12.99
N GLU A 64 28.97 12.01 12.91
CA GLU A 64 29.66 12.31 11.65
C GLU A 64 29.83 11.05 10.79
N ILE A 65 30.15 9.91 11.42
CA ILE A 65 30.25 8.63 10.72
C ILE A 65 28.88 8.18 10.21
N ILE A 66 27.81 8.40 10.98
CA ILE A 66 26.44 8.07 10.58
C ILE A 66 26.03 8.93 9.38
N LEU A 67 26.20 10.25 9.46
CA LEU A 67 25.82 11.17 8.39
C LEU A 67 26.58 10.86 7.09
N ARG A 68 27.88 10.63 7.16
CA ARG A 68 28.68 10.21 5.99
C ARG A 68 28.15 8.92 5.38
N LYS A 69 27.81 7.91 6.19
CA LYS A 69 27.22 6.66 5.69
C LYS A 69 25.86 6.89 5.03
N VAL A 70 25.04 7.80 5.56
CA VAL A 70 23.76 8.16 4.93
C VAL A 70 24.02 8.82 3.58
N GLU A 71 24.92 9.80 3.49
CA GLU A 71 25.31 10.45 2.23
C GLU A 71 25.79 9.45 1.18
N GLU A 72 26.70 8.54 1.55
CA GLU A 72 27.18 7.46 0.69
C GLU A 72 26.02 6.59 0.17
N ASN A 73 25.05 6.23 1.02
CA ASN A 73 23.90 5.41 0.62
C ASN A 73 22.92 6.18 -0.27
N MET A 74 22.75 7.48 -0.07
CA MET A 74 21.88 8.32 -0.92
C MET A 74 22.38 8.40 -2.36
N THR A 75 23.67 8.19 -2.60
CA THR A 75 24.24 8.11 -3.97
C THR A 75 23.99 6.78 -4.69
N LEU A 76 23.45 5.76 -4.00
CA LEU A 76 23.26 4.41 -4.58
C LEU A 76 22.15 4.33 -5.66
N GLY A 77 21.30 5.36 -5.76
CA GLY A 77 20.22 5.41 -6.74
C GLY A 77 20.73 5.65 -8.16
N LYS A 78 20.41 4.76 -9.11
CA LYS A 78 20.74 4.94 -10.54
C LYS A 78 20.03 6.14 -11.18
N TYR A 79 18.79 6.38 -10.78
CA TYR A 79 17.92 7.34 -11.44
C TYR A 79 17.96 8.67 -10.72
N ASP A 80 18.31 9.71 -11.47
CA ASP A 80 18.16 11.09 -11.03
C ASP A 80 16.72 11.56 -11.28
N TRP A 81 15.90 11.49 -10.23
CA TRP A 81 14.51 11.95 -10.27
C TRP A 81 14.41 13.48 -10.45
N GLY A 82 15.45 14.24 -10.10
CA GLY A 82 15.50 15.70 -10.26
C GLY A 82 15.46 16.13 -11.73
N THR A 83 15.79 15.23 -12.66
CA THR A 83 15.67 15.48 -14.10
C THR A 83 14.24 15.36 -14.64
N GLY A 84 13.28 14.90 -13.84
CA GLY A 84 11.87 14.73 -14.24
C GLY A 84 11.59 13.51 -15.13
N HIS A 85 12.55 12.61 -15.34
CA HIS A 85 12.38 11.41 -16.19
C HIS A 85 11.86 10.17 -15.43
N VAL A 86 11.55 10.31 -14.14
CA VAL A 86 11.03 9.21 -13.31
C VAL A 86 9.53 9.41 -13.12
N SER A 87 8.72 8.55 -13.75
CA SER A 87 7.26 8.62 -13.65
C SER A 87 6.78 8.40 -12.21
N GLY A 88 5.88 9.27 -11.73
CA GLY A 88 5.40 9.24 -10.35
C GLY A 88 6.53 9.50 -9.36
N THR A 89 6.73 8.58 -8.40
CA THR A 89 7.84 8.54 -7.41
C THR A 89 8.00 9.78 -6.52
N VAL A 90 8.39 10.94 -7.08
CA VAL A 90 8.51 12.24 -6.38
C VAL A 90 7.61 13.27 -7.06
N TYR A 91 6.64 13.82 -6.32
CA TYR A 91 5.58 14.66 -6.88
C TYR A 91 5.87 16.17 -6.88
N HIS A 92 6.78 16.66 -6.02
CA HIS A 92 7.09 18.10 -5.92
C HIS A 92 8.58 18.40 -6.06
N GLY A 93 9.42 17.97 -5.12
CA GLY A 93 10.88 18.08 -5.21
C GLY A 93 11.47 19.51 -5.09
N GLY A 94 10.64 20.56 -5.04
CA GLY A 94 11.11 21.94 -4.90
C GLY A 94 11.75 22.28 -3.54
N GLU A 95 12.75 23.16 -3.58
CA GLU A 95 13.59 23.55 -2.42
C GLU A 95 12.78 24.20 -1.29
N GLU A 96 11.91 25.17 -1.60
CA GLU A 96 11.10 25.90 -0.62
C GLU A 96 10.23 24.97 0.24
N LEU A 97 9.51 24.03 -0.41
CA LEU A 97 8.67 23.07 0.30
C LEU A 97 9.52 22.08 1.11
N THR A 98 10.69 21.71 0.60
CA THR A 98 11.63 20.82 1.30
C THR A 98 12.16 21.47 2.58
N GLU A 99 12.50 22.76 2.53
CA GLU A 99 12.93 23.52 3.70
C GLU A 99 11.82 23.62 4.74
N LEU A 100 10.60 23.98 4.31
CA LEU A 100 9.44 24.08 5.20
C LEU A 100 9.13 22.73 5.88
N THR A 101 9.04 21.64 5.11
CA THR A 101 8.71 20.32 5.65
C THR A 101 9.79 19.78 6.58
N SER A 102 11.07 20.04 6.30
CA SER A 102 12.18 19.66 7.19
C SER A 102 12.10 20.37 8.54
N LYS A 103 11.74 21.66 8.55
CA LYS A 103 11.52 22.41 9.79
C LYS A 103 10.33 21.85 10.59
N VAL A 104 9.21 21.58 9.93
CA VAL A 104 8.02 21.00 10.57
C VAL A 104 8.32 19.61 11.15
N LEU A 105 9.01 18.74 10.40
CA LEU A 105 9.44 17.42 10.88
C LEU A 105 10.33 17.54 12.12
N SER A 106 11.29 18.45 12.12
CA SER A 106 12.18 18.68 13.26
C SER A 106 11.40 19.12 14.51
N MET A 107 10.37 19.95 14.35
CA MET A 107 9.49 20.39 15.45
C MET A 107 8.58 19.27 15.98
N THR A 108 8.19 18.32 15.13
CA THR A 108 7.16 17.30 15.44
C THR A 108 7.72 15.89 15.62
N LEU A 109 9.04 15.70 15.53
CA LEU A 109 9.73 14.41 15.51
C LEU A 109 9.32 13.44 16.63
N TRP A 110 9.01 13.96 17.82
CA TRP A 110 8.67 13.17 19.01
C TRP A 110 7.18 13.11 19.31
N THR A 111 6.35 13.64 18.42
CA THR A 111 4.89 13.61 18.61
C THR A 111 4.33 12.22 18.33
N ASN A 112 3.29 11.84 19.08
CA ASN A 112 2.60 10.56 18.90
C ASN A 112 1.09 10.75 19.11
N PRO A 113 0.26 10.76 18.05
CA PRO A 113 -1.18 11.00 18.12
C PRO A 113 -1.98 10.01 19.00
N ILE A 114 -1.38 8.87 19.41
CA ILE A 114 -1.99 7.95 20.37
C ILE A 114 -2.15 8.62 21.76
N HIS A 115 -1.29 9.58 22.10
CA HIS A 115 -1.30 10.31 23.37
C HIS A 115 -1.90 11.71 23.20
N LEU A 116 -3.23 11.77 23.01
CA LEU A 116 -3.95 13.01 22.70
C LEU A 116 -3.83 14.08 23.80
N ASP A 117 -3.71 13.67 25.06
CA ASP A 117 -3.51 14.52 26.23
C ASP A 117 -2.13 15.18 26.24
N VAL A 118 -1.12 14.51 25.69
CA VAL A 118 0.26 15.01 25.60
C VAL A 118 0.47 15.83 24.32
N PHE A 119 -0.15 15.42 23.20
CA PHE A 119 0.05 16.05 21.88
C PHE A 119 -1.25 16.59 21.25
N PRO A 120 -2.06 17.40 21.95
CA PRO A 120 -3.34 17.88 21.44
C PRO A 120 -3.19 18.74 20.17
N GLY A 121 -2.03 19.40 20.00
CA GLY A 121 -1.73 20.21 18.82
C GLY A 121 -1.66 19.40 17.53
N VAL A 122 -1.08 18.19 17.55
CA VAL A 122 -1.00 17.34 16.35
C VAL A 122 -2.37 16.77 16.01
N CYS A 123 -3.15 16.34 17.01
CA CYS A 123 -4.52 15.88 16.78
C CYS A 123 -5.42 16.99 16.22
N LYS A 124 -5.22 18.24 16.65
CA LYS A 124 -5.88 19.40 16.05
C LYS A 124 -5.50 19.55 14.57
N MET A 125 -4.20 19.52 14.24
CA MET A 125 -3.74 19.61 12.84
C MET A 125 -4.31 18.47 11.98
N GLU A 126 -4.34 17.24 12.50
CA GLU A 126 -4.98 16.10 11.86
C GLU A 126 -6.46 16.35 11.55
N ALA A 127 -7.23 16.82 12.54
CA ALA A 127 -8.64 17.15 12.36
C ALA A 127 -8.87 18.25 11.30
N GLU A 128 -8.00 19.26 11.27
CA GLU A 128 -8.05 20.35 10.28
C GLU A 128 -7.75 19.84 8.87
N VAL A 129 -6.73 18.97 8.70
CA VAL A 129 -6.43 18.33 7.40
C VAL A 129 -7.63 17.54 6.89
N VAL A 130 -8.26 16.71 7.75
CA VAL A 130 -9.47 15.96 7.36
C VAL A 130 -10.58 16.90 6.92
N ARG A 131 -10.80 18.01 7.65
CA ARG A 131 -11.84 18.98 7.30
C ARG A 131 -11.56 19.69 5.98
N MET A 132 -10.32 20.15 5.74
CA MET A 132 -9.93 20.78 4.47
C MET A 132 -10.11 19.85 3.28
N VAL A 133 -9.71 18.57 3.42
CA VAL A 133 -9.90 17.57 2.35
C VAL A 133 -11.38 17.25 2.17
N THR A 134 -12.15 17.15 3.25
CA THR A 134 -13.61 16.95 3.16
C THR A 134 -14.29 18.07 2.37
N GLU A 135 -13.92 19.32 2.63
CA GLU A 135 -14.44 20.49 1.91
C GLU A 135 -14.04 20.46 0.42
N LEU A 136 -12.80 20.08 0.11
CA LEU A 136 -12.31 19.92 -1.26
C LEU A 136 -13.16 18.93 -2.08
N PHE A 137 -13.69 17.89 -1.43
CA PHE A 137 -14.60 16.90 -2.02
C PHE A 137 -16.09 17.24 -1.80
N HIS A 138 -16.42 18.48 -1.46
CA HIS A 138 -17.79 18.98 -1.26
C HIS A 138 -18.58 18.21 -0.19
N GLY A 139 -17.90 17.73 0.85
CA GLY A 139 -18.54 17.11 2.01
C GLY A 139 -19.36 18.11 2.82
N ASN A 140 -20.36 17.61 3.56
CA ASN A 140 -21.19 18.43 4.43
C ASN A 140 -20.75 18.34 5.90
N GLN A 141 -21.52 18.93 6.80
CA GLN A 141 -21.25 18.90 8.25
C GLN A 141 -21.20 17.48 8.85
N HIS A 142 -21.83 16.51 8.20
CA HIS A 142 -21.85 15.10 8.63
C HIS A 142 -20.74 14.27 7.96
N THR A 143 -20.05 14.81 6.96
CA THR A 143 -18.90 14.14 6.36
C THR A 143 -17.71 14.18 7.33
N CYS A 144 -17.10 13.02 7.53
CA CYS A 144 -15.98 12.80 8.43
C CYS A 144 -14.92 11.92 7.77
N GLY A 145 -13.75 11.84 8.39
CA GLY A 145 -12.64 11.00 7.91
C GLY A 145 -11.57 10.82 8.97
N THR A 146 -10.48 10.17 8.58
CA THR A 146 -9.27 9.96 9.39
C THR A 146 -8.04 10.10 8.51
N LEU A 147 -6.92 10.54 9.07
CA LEU A 147 -5.63 10.37 8.42
C LEU A 147 -5.23 8.90 8.44
N THR A 148 -4.40 8.54 7.46
CA THR A 148 -3.82 7.20 7.26
C THR A 148 -2.40 7.37 6.74
N SER A 149 -1.57 6.34 6.87
CA SER A 149 -0.18 6.36 6.42
C SER A 149 -0.01 6.44 4.89
N GLY A 150 -1.07 6.18 4.13
CA GLY A 150 -1.09 6.28 2.67
C GLY A 150 -2.28 5.57 2.03
N GLY A 151 -2.41 5.70 0.70
CA GLY A 151 -3.62 5.26 -0.02
C GLY A 151 -3.96 3.76 0.11
N THR A 152 -2.96 2.89 0.32
CA THR A 152 -3.23 1.46 0.57
C THR A 152 -3.98 1.24 1.89
N GLU A 153 -3.58 1.93 2.97
CA GLU A 153 -4.29 1.84 4.25
C GLU A 153 -5.69 2.44 4.13
N SER A 154 -5.86 3.58 3.44
CA SER A 154 -7.17 4.20 3.22
C SER A 154 -8.15 3.24 2.53
N ILE A 155 -7.70 2.54 1.48
CA ILE A 155 -8.52 1.53 0.78
C ILE A 155 -8.87 0.36 1.71
N ILE A 156 -7.90 -0.16 2.47
CA ILE A 156 -8.15 -1.28 3.41
C ILE A 156 -9.18 -0.87 4.47
N LEU A 157 -9.06 0.33 5.06
CA LEU A 157 -10.00 0.82 6.06
C LEU A 157 -11.40 1.03 5.48
N ALA A 158 -11.52 1.56 4.26
CA ALA A 158 -12.81 1.69 3.58
C ALA A 158 -13.47 0.31 3.36
N VAL A 159 -12.73 -0.66 2.80
CA VAL A 159 -13.21 -2.03 2.58
C VAL A 159 -13.62 -2.68 3.91
N LYS A 160 -12.82 -2.50 4.96
CA LYS A 160 -13.14 -2.99 6.31
C LYS A 160 -14.44 -2.39 6.84
N ALA A 161 -14.63 -1.08 6.71
CA ALA A 161 -15.83 -0.39 7.17
C ALA A 161 -17.09 -0.92 6.46
N TYR A 162 -17.07 -1.03 5.13
CA TYR A 162 -18.19 -1.57 4.36
C TYR A 162 -18.49 -3.04 4.69
N ARG A 163 -17.44 -3.86 4.89
CA ARG A 163 -17.59 -5.25 5.33
C ARG A 163 -18.29 -5.31 6.68
N ASP A 164 -17.77 -4.59 7.67
CA ASP A 164 -18.27 -4.65 9.05
C ASP A 164 -19.72 -4.17 9.11
N TYR A 165 -20.04 -3.08 8.41
CA TYR A 165 -21.40 -2.60 8.25
C TYR A 165 -22.32 -3.65 7.61
N ALA A 166 -21.88 -4.28 6.52
CA ALA A 166 -22.67 -5.31 5.83
C ALA A 166 -22.92 -6.55 6.71
N VAL A 167 -21.95 -6.96 7.53
CA VAL A 167 -22.11 -8.09 8.46
C VAL A 167 -23.08 -7.70 9.58
N GLN A 168 -22.86 -6.56 10.22
CA GLN A 168 -23.59 -6.15 11.43
C GLN A 168 -25.01 -5.68 11.15
N VAL A 169 -25.20 -4.87 10.10
CA VAL A 169 -26.49 -4.22 9.80
C VAL A 169 -27.32 -5.02 8.80
N ARG A 170 -26.66 -5.63 7.80
CA ARG A 170 -27.35 -6.39 6.73
C ARG A 170 -27.32 -7.91 6.93
N GLY A 171 -26.60 -8.41 7.94
CA GLY A 171 -26.49 -9.85 8.22
C GLY A 171 -25.74 -10.66 7.15
N ILE A 172 -24.87 -10.02 6.35
CA ILE A 172 -24.13 -10.70 5.29
C ILE A 172 -23.05 -11.60 5.90
N THR A 173 -23.10 -12.90 5.61
CA THR A 173 -22.12 -13.88 6.13
C THR A 173 -20.92 -14.13 5.21
N ASN A 174 -21.07 -13.85 3.92
CA ASN A 174 -20.04 -14.05 2.90
C ASN A 174 -19.87 -12.78 2.08
N PRO A 175 -19.27 -11.72 2.65
CA PRO A 175 -19.18 -10.42 2.00
C PRO A 175 -18.39 -10.51 0.69
N GLU A 176 -18.85 -9.76 -0.30
CA GLU A 176 -18.12 -9.58 -1.57
C GLU A 176 -17.99 -8.10 -1.94
N ILE A 177 -16.90 -7.76 -2.62
CA ILE A 177 -16.67 -6.45 -3.24
C ILE A 177 -16.55 -6.59 -4.75
N LEU A 178 -17.11 -5.60 -5.46
CA LEU A 178 -16.98 -5.48 -6.91
C LEU A 178 -16.04 -4.30 -7.22
N VAL A 179 -14.97 -4.57 -7.97
CA VAL A 179 -14.00 -3.54 -8.38
C VAL A 179 -13.67 -3.68 -9.86
N PRO A 180 -13.31 -2.62 -10.59
CA PRO A 180 -12.86 -2.73 -11.98
C PRO A 180 -11.58 -3.54 -12.09
N LYS A 181 -11.33 -4.16 -13.26
CA LYS A 181 -10.04 -4.83 -13.52
C LYS A 181 -8.81 -3.91 -13.40
N THR A 182 -9.00 -2.60 -13.54
CA THR A 182 -7.97 -1.55 -13.41
C THR A 182 -7.86 -0.99 -12.00
N ALA A 183 -8.64 -1.48 -11.04
CA ALA A 183 -8.58 -1.01 -9.67
C ALA A 183 -7.18 -1.24 -9.06
N HIS A 184 -6.81 -0.38 -8.11
CA HIS A 184 -5.54 -0.50 -7.41
C HIS A 184 -5.42 -1.86 -6.69
N ALA A 185 -4.25 -2.50 -6.75
CA ALA A 185 -3.99 -3.81 -6.13
C ALA A 185 -4.21 -3.86 -4.59
N ALA A 186 -4.40 -2.69 -3.96
CA ALA A 186 -4.79 -2.60 -2.55
C ALA A 186 -6.17 -3.23 -2.28
N PHE A 187 -7.08 -3.28 -3.26
CA PHE A 187 -8.36 -3.99 -3.10
C PHE A 187 -8.16 -5.50 -2.97
N ASP A 188 -7.29 -6.10 -3.79
CA ASP A 188 -6.91 -7.52 -3.65
C ASP A 188 -6.24 -7.79 -2.30
N LYS A 189 -5.33 -6.89 -1.88
CA LYS A 189 -4.70 -6.96 -0.56
C LYS A 189 -5.73 -6.90 0.56
N ALA A 190 -6.67 -5.95 0.50
CA ALA A 190 -7.75 -5.82 1.46
C ALA A 190 -8.63 -7.08 1.49
N ALA A 191 -9.02 -7.61 0.33
CA ALA A 191 -9.81 -8.83 0.22
C ALA A 191 -9.12 -10.04 0.87
N GLY A 192 -7.80 -10.19 0.64
CA GLY A 192 -6.98 -11.22 1.28
C GLY A 192 -6.85 -11.06 2.79
N LEU A 193 -6.57 -9.84 3.27
CA LEU A 193 -6.41 -9.55 4.71
C LEU A 193 -7.72 -9.67 5.49
N LEU A 194 -8.83 -9.27 4.88
CA LEU A 194 -10.13 -9.14 5.53
C LEU A 194 -11.06 -10.33 5.28
N ASN A 195 -10.57 -11.34 4.52
CA ASN A 195 -11.30 -12.53 4.11
C ASN A 195 -12.63 -12.19 3.41
N ILE A 196 -12.56 -11.34 2.39
CA ILE A 196 -13.70 -10.89 1.58
C ILE A 196 -13.53 -11.44 0.17
N ARG A 197 -14.62 -11.82 -0.49
CA ARG A 197 -14.56 -12.21 -1.91
C ARG A 197 -14.43 -10.97 -2.79
N ILE A 198 -13.39 -10.90 -3.61
CA ILE A 198 -13.24 -9.86 -4.64
C ILE A 198 -13.68 -10.39 -6.00
N ARG A 199 -14.42 -9.58 -6.76
CA ARG A 199 -14.79 -9.86 -8.15
C ARG A 199 -14.44 -8.67 -9.04
N HIS A 200 -13.67 -8.96 -10.08
CA HIS A 200 -13.22 -7.95 -11.03
C HIS A 200 -14.23 -7.75 -12.16
N VAL A 201 -14.70 -6.53 -12.33
CA VAL A 201 -15.63 -6.13 -13.38
C VAL A 201 -14.82 -5.81 -14.65
N PRO A 202 -15.22 -6.36 -15.81
CA PRO A 202 -14.59 -6.03 -17.09
C PRO A 202 -14.72 -4.54 -17.44
N ILE A 203 -13.72 -4.01 -18.12
CA ILE A 203 -13.70 -2.65 -18.67
C ILE A 203 -13.89 -2.66 -20.19
N HIS A 204 -14.30 -1.53 -20.76
CA HIS A 204 -14.22 -1.29 -22.19
C HIS A 204 -12.75 -1.16 -22.60
N GLN A 205 -12.31 -1.91 -23.61
CA GLN A 205 -10.90 -1.91 -24.02
C GLN A 205 -10.47 -0.55 -24.61
N THR A 206 -11.38 0.16 -25.27
CA THR A 206 -11.08 1.46 -25.91
C THR A 206 -11.17 2.63 -24.93
N THR A 207 -12.26 2.73 -24.17
CA THR A 207 -12.47 3.87 -23.26
C THR A 207 -11.85 3.65 -21.88
N THR A 208 -11.41 2.42 -21.56
CA THR A 208 -10.93 1.98 -20.24
C THR A 208 -11.92 2.13 -19.08
N LYS A 209 -13.15 2.58 -19.38
CA LYS A 209 -14.24 2.74 -18.40
C LYS A 209 -14.88 1.41 -18.02
N VAL A 210 -15.51 1.38 -16.86
CA VAL A 210 -16.25 0.22 -16.35
C VAL A 210 -17.48 -0.05 -17.21
N LYS A 211 -17.75 -1.32 -17.53
CA LYS A 211 -19.01 -1.73 -18.18
C LYS A 211 -20.16 -1.72 -17.14
N LEU A 212 -20.92 -0.63 -17.06
CA LEU A 212 -21.94 -0.44 -16.02
C LEU A 212 -23.04 -1.51 -16.04
N GLU A 213 -23.51 -1.93 -17.22
CA GLU A 213 -24.50 -3.01 -17.35
C GLU A 213 -23.99 -4.34 -16.75
N VAL A 214 -22.71 -4.65 -16.96
CA VAL A 214 -22.08 -5.83 -16.39
C VAL A 214 -21.93 -5.68 -14.89
N LEU A 215 -21.48 -4.52 -14.41
CA LEU A 215 -21.39 -4.21 -12.98
C LEU A 215 -22.73 -4.43 -12.27
N GLU A 216 -23.81 -3.89 -12.83
CA GLU A 216 -25.17 -4.02 -12.29
C GLU A 216 -25.59 -5.49 -12.21
N SER A 217 -25.39 -6.27 -13.28
CA SER A 217 -25.70 -7.71 -13.30
C SER A 217 -24.87 -8.54 -12.29
N MET A 218 -23.72 -8.02 -11.85
CA MET A 218 -22.83 -8.70 -10.91
C MET A 218 -23.21 -8.45 -9.44
N ILE A 219 -24.04 -7.44 -9.14
CA ILE A 219 -24.47 -7.14 -7.78
C ILE A 219 -25.32 -8.29 -7.25
N THR A 220 -25.00 -8.75 -6.03
CA THR A 220 -25.74 -9.80 -5.34
C THR A 220 -26.10 -9.37 -3.93
N LYS A 221 -26.92 -10.17 -3.24
CA LYS A 221 -27.24 -9.96 -1.82
C LYS A 221 -26.01 -9.91 -0.90
N ASN A 222 -24.87 -10.46 -1.34
CA ASN A 222 -23.62 -10.49 -0.58
C ASN A 222 -22.74 -9.26 -0.86
N THR A 223 -23.06 -8.45 -1.88
CA THR A 223 -22.24 -7.29 -2.26
C THR A 223 -22.30 -6.23 -1.16
N CYS A 224 -21.14 -5.96 -0.56
CA CYS A 224 -20.98 -4.98 0.53
C CYS A 224 -20.41 -3.64 0.05
N MET A 225 -19.67 -3.63 -1.07
CA MET A 225 -19.07 -2.43 -1.63
C MET A 225 -18.93 -2.58 -3.15
N VAL A 226 -19.13 -1.48 -3.87
CA VAL A 226 -18.80 -1.32 -5.28
C VAL A 226 -17.83 -0.16 -5.39
N SER A 227 -16.68 -0.38 -6.02
CA SER A 227 -15.77 0.70 -6.43
C SER A 227 -15.97 0.96 -7.91
N ILE A 228 -15.94 2.23 -8.31
CA ILE A 228 -15.89 2.63 -9.72
C ILE A 228 -14.72 3.59 -9.92
N LEU A 229 -14.07 3.49 -11.07
CA LEU A 229 -13.20 4.52 -11.61
C LEU A 229 -13.87 4.96 -12.92
N ASN A 230 -14.55 6.09 -12.87
CA ASN A 230 -15.14 6.74 -14.04
C ASN A 230 -14.66 8.18 -14.02
N ASP A 231 -13.47 8.40 -14.58
CA ASP A 231 -13.09 9.71 -15.12
C ASP A 231 -13.65 9.80 -16.55
#